data_AF-A0A6G9HJR3-F1
#
_entry.id   AF-A0A6G9HJR3-F1
#
_cell.length_a   1.000
_cell.length_b   1.000
_cell.length_c   1.000
_cell.angle_alpha   90.00
_cell.angle_beta   90.00
_cell.angle_gamma   90.00
#
_symmetry.space_group_name_H-M   'P 1'
#
loop_
_entity.id
_entity.type
_entity.pdbx_description
1 polymer ?
#
loop_
_entity_poly.entity_id
_entity_poly.type
_entity_poly.pdbx_seq_one_letter_code
_entity_poly.pdbx_strand_id
1 'polypeptide(L)'
;MANIAQEKTYLAIPFEERKDAFRAAGKLPDGKNALGLDEDSKLWFANPGADLDKLKKWIPDTTRRAEQGETDPVIEFGQALEDAGFILDGEPQMDGKKHRVSTVDDRGGQKSGVYVGYLDGVPAGWYQDHRIHSEPQKWKATGNRIDPEAQAHLKAVAAQRKIERDQAQARQYDHNAHRSQQAASLMPDANGQEQYLVNKGVKAFPGVKTDKRGRVVIPLQNEKDEVRTLQRISGNGFKSLKKNGQKSGSYFVVGGELKNGDPILYAEGYSTSATISEATGRPVVMTVDAGNMPTVAAKLLEKYPDSQHVFLADDDRKNTANKGKEKAEQAATITNGIAQTPIFNNQEIEKGFSDFNDLGQSRGLEVVREQVEATLNKVATVDKVEENTGPVITDKFEREIDTALSNSEDNQK
;
A
#
# COMPACT_ATOMS: atom_id res chain seq x y z
N MET A 1 -17.28 20.26 34.67
CA MET A 1 -15.92 20.16 34.10
C MET A 1 -16.03 20.59 32.65
N ALA A 2 -15.09 21.37 32.12
CA ALA A 2 -15.10 21.76 30.71
C ALA A 2 -15.00 20.51 29.82
N ASN A 3 -15.75 20.48 28.72
CA ASN A 3 -15.67 19.41 27.75
C ASN A 3 -14.39 19.57 26.91
N ILE A 4 -13.32 18.90 27.32
CA ILE A 4 -12.02 19.02 26.65
C ILE A 4 -11.87 17.94 25.57
N ALA A 5 -11.45 18.36 24.37
CA ALA A 5 -11.11 17.47 23.28
C ALA A 5 -10.01 16.49 23.71
N GLN A 6 -10.32 15.20 23.74
CA GLN A 6 -9.35 14.15 24.05
C GLN A 6 -8.48 13.78 22.84
N GLU A 7 -9.03 14.02 21.64
CA GLU A 7 -8.40 13.71 20.36
C GLU A 7 -8.73 14.79 19.32
N LYS A 8 -8.10 14.68 18.15
CA LYS A 8 -8.39 15.55 17.00
C LYS A 8 -9.87 15.46 16.66
N THR A 9 -10.56 16.60 16.77
CA THR A 9 -12.01 16.70 16.52
C THR A 9 -12.24 17.65 15.35
N TYR A 10 -12.77 17.16 14.23
CA TYR A 10 -13.04 18.02 13.07
C TYR A 10 -14.20 18.98 13.35
N LEU A 11 -14.08 20.20 12.82
CA LEU A 11 -15.04 21.27 12.97
C LEU A 11 -15.53 21.74 11.61
N ALA A 12 -16.80 22.11 11.56
CA ALA A 12 -17.41 22.75 10.41
C ALA A 12 -17.33 24.27 10.57
N ILE A 13 -16.17 24.85 10.29
CA ILE A 13 -15.96 26.31 10.39
C ILE A 13 -16.11 26.92 8.99
N PRO A 14 -17.19 27.71 8.73
CA PRO A 14 -17.32 28.46 7.49
C PRO A 14 -16.18 29.47 7.32
N PHE A 15 -15.83 29.78 6.07
CA PHE A 15 -14.73 30.70 5.76
C PHE A 15 -14.87 32.06 6.47
N GLU A 16 -16.09 32.58 6.56
CA GLU A 16 -16.38 33.88 7.19
C GLU A 16 -16.23 33.85 8.72
N GLU A 17 -16.46 32.69 9.34
CA GLU A 17 -16.46 32.56 10.80
C GLU A 17 -15.11 32.16 11.38
N ARG A 18 -14.08 31.98 10.54
CA ARG A 18 -12.75 31.52 10.99
C ARG A 18 -12.17 32.40 12.08
N LYS A 19 -12.25 33.73 11.93
CA LYS A 19 -11.69 34.67 12.93
C LYS A 19 -12.37 34.51 14.29
N ASP A 20 -13.68 34.27 14.29
CA ASP A 20 -14.44 34.08 15.52
C ASP A 20 -14.17 32.72 16.15
N ALA A 21 -14.01 31.68 15.33
CA ALA A 21 -13.58 30.36 15.81
C ALA A 21 -12.21 30.41 16.48
N PHE A 22 -11.23 31.11 15.89
CA PHE A 22 -9.90 31.29 16.50
C PHE A 22 -9.95 32.07 17.81
N ARG A 23 -10.77 33.12 17.89
CA ARG A 23 -10.97 33.89 19.13
C ARG A 23 -11.62 33.05 20.22
N ALA A 24 -12.62 32.25 19.86
CA ALA A 24 -13.32 31.36 20.80
C ALA A 24 -12.42 30.24 21.31
N ALA A 25 -11.65 29.60 20.42
CA ALA A 25 -10.76 28.50 20.78
C ALA A 25 -9.58 28.95 21.65
N GLY A 26 -8.98 30.09 21.30
CA GLY A 26 -7.77 30.59 21.94
C GLY A 26 -6.55 29.65 21.74
N LYS A 27 -5.70 29.60 22.76
CA LYS A 27 -4.47 28.80 22.78
C LYS A 27 -4.54 27.70 23.83
N LEU A 28 -3.84 26.61 23.56
CA LEU A 28 -3.58 25.53 24.51
C LEU A 28 -2.59 25.98 25.61
N PRO A 29 -2.50 25.27 26.74
CA PRO A 29 -1.54 25.58 27.80
C PRO A 29 -0.07 25.58 27.36
N ASP A 30 0.26 24.86 26.30
CA ASP A 30 1.61 24.81 25.71
C ASP A 30 1.90 25.98 24.74
N GLY A 31 0.97 26.93 24.60
CA GLY A 31 1.10 28.11 23.75
C GLY A 31 0.74 27.89 22.28
N LYS A 32 0.42 26.67 21.86
CA LYS A 32 -0.04 26.36 20.50
C LYS A 32 -1.50 26.78 20.30
N ASN A 33 -1.91 26.93 19.04
CA ASN A 33 -3.31 27.23 18.72
C ASN A 33 -4.20 26.03 19.06
N ALA A 34 -5.36 26.29 19.67
CA ALA A 34 -6.36 25.26 19.94
C ALA A 34 -7.02 24.72 18.66
N LEU A 35 -6.93 25.47 17.55
CA LEU A 35 -7.36 25.04 16.22
C LEU A 35 -6.18 24.75 15.30
N GLY A 36 -6.32 23.71 14.46
CA GLY A 36 -5.44 23.39 13.35
C GLY A 36 -6.22 23.26 12.04
N LEU A 37 -5.50 23.35 10.91
CA LEU A 37 -6.03 23.06 9.58
C LEU A 37 -5.42 21.74 9.10
N ASP A 38 -6.28 20.82 8.68
CA ASP A 38 -5.83 19.59 8.02
C ASP A 38 -5.63 19.89 6.53
N GLU A 39 -4.38 19.87 6.08
CA GLU A 39 -4.03 20.30 4.72
C GLU A 39 -4.55 19.34 3.63
N ASP A 40 -4.79 18.06 3.95
CA ASP A 40 -5.27 17.07 2.99
C ASP A 40 -6.77 17.19 2.77
N SER A 41 -7.53 17.30 3.86
CA SER A 41 -8.99 17.41 3.83
C SER A 41 -9.49 18.84 3.71
N LYS A 42 -8.61 19.84 3.91
CA LYS A 42 -8.92 21.27 4.01
C LYS A 42 -9.99 21.57 5.06
N LEU A 43 -10.00 20.80 6.16
CA LEU A 43 -10.93 20.95 7.27
C LEU A 43 -10.23 21.51 8.51
N TRP A 44 -10.95 22.37 9.22
CA TRP A 44 -10.51 22.82 10.54
C TRP A 44 -10.74 21.74 11.58
N PHE A 45 -9.88 21.67 12.58
CA PHE A 45 -10.03 20.75 13.70
C PHE A 45 -9.60 21.39 15.01
N ALA A 46 -10.20 20.94 16.10
CA ALA A 46 -9.75 21.23 17.45
C ALA A 46 -8.62 20.26 17.83
N ASN A 47 -7.52 20.80 18.34
CA ASN A 47 -6.41 20.01 18.89
C ASN A 47 -6.82 19.36 20.22
N PRO A 48 -6.21 18.22 20.60
CA PRO A 48 -6.35 17.67 21.95
C PRO A 48 -6.03 18.75 23.00
N GLY A 49 -6.87 18.87 24.03
CA GLY A 49 -6.79 19.92 25.04
C GLY A 49 -7.64 21.17 24.75
N ALA A 50 -8.23 21.30 23.56
CA ALA A 50 -9.13 22.40 23.24
C ALA A 50 -10.46 22.27 24.00
N ASP A 51 -11.02 23.42 24.40
CA ASP A 51 -12.32 23.50 25.07
C ASP A 51 -13.45 23.43 24.04
N LEU A 52 -14.12 22.27 23.96
CA LEU A 52 -15.20 22.01 23.00
C LEU A 52 -16.48 22.77 23.36
N ASP A 53 -16.67 23.19 24.61
CA ASP A 53 -17.83 23.99 24.98
C ASP A 53 -17.78 25.38 24.31
N LYS A 54 -16.58 25.94 24.14
CA LYS A 54 -16.35 27.19 23.39
C LYS A 54 -16.51 27.02 21.88
N LEU A 55 -16.39 25.80 21.38
CA LEU A 55 -16.43 25.46 19.96
C LEU A 55 -17.75 24.84 19.53
N LYS A 56 -18.72 24.71 20.44
CA LYS A 56 -20.01 24.06 20.22
C LYS A 56 -20.74 24.51 18.95
N LYS A 57 -20.58 25.78 18.56
CA LYS A 57 -21.14 26.34 17.33
C LYS A 57 -20.67 25.63 16.06
N TRP A 58 -19.41 25.18 16.03
CA TRP A 58 -18.78 24.57 14.85
C TRP A 58 -18.61 23.06 14.98
N ILE A 59 -19.14 22.44 16.03
CA ILE A 59 -19.18 20.99 16.14
C ILE A 59 -20.10 20.46 15.03
N PRO A 60 -19.67 19.47 14.23
CA PRO A 60 -20.46 18.97 13.12
C PRO A 60 -21.79 18.36 13.58
N ASP A 61 -22.89 19.02 13.24
CA ASP A 61 -24.23 18.44 13.35
C ASP A 61 -24.41 17.25 12.39
N THR A 62 -24.59 16.07 12.97
CA THR A 62 -24.80 14.79 12.25
C THR A 62 -26.21 14.61 11.70
N THR A 63 -27.14 15.52 12.03
CA THR A 63 -28.54 15.45 11.63
C THR A 63 -28.88 16.34 10.42
N ARG A 64 -27.99 17.29 10.06
CA ARG A 64 -28.13 18.11 8.85
C ARG A 64 -28.03 17.26 7.58
N ARG A 65 -29.05 17.34 6.74
CA ARG A 65 -29.08 16.77 5.38
C ARG A 65 -28.91 17.89 4.37
N ALA A 66 -28.17 17.63 3.29
CA ALA A 66 -28.15 18.54 2.15
C ALA A 66 -29.57 18.64 1.56
N GLU A 67 -30.00 19.85 1.17
CA GLU A 67 -31.23 20.02 0.41
C GLU A 67 -31.10 19.28 -0.94
N GLN A 68 -32.10 18.44 -1.26
CA GLN A 68 -32.12 17.65 -2.49
C GLN A 68 -32.33 18.58 -3.70
N GLY A 69 -31.47 18.50 -4.71
CA GLY A 69 -31.72 19.08 -6.02
C GLY A 69 -32.88 18.38 -6.75
N GLU A 70 -33.29 18.93 -7.90
CA GLU A 70 -34.45 18.47 -8.68
C GLU A 70 -34.35 17.02 -9.21
N THR A 71 -33.17 16.40 -9.19
CA THR A 71 -32.93 15.03 -9.66
C THR A 71 -32.44 14.15 -8.51
N ASP A 72 -33.04 12.96 -8.34
CA ASP A 72 -32.63 12.01 -7.30
C ASP A 72 -31.23 11.44 -7.61
N PRO A 73 -30.22 11.69 -6.75
CA PRO A 73 -28.86 11.20 -6.95
C PRO A 73 -28.74 9.67 -7.05
N VAL A 74 -29.67 8.92 -6.45
CA VAL A 74 -29.70 7.46 -6.54
C VAL A 74 -30.01 7.02 -7.97
N ILE A 75 -30.94 7.72 -8.64
CA ILE A 75 -31.32 7.46 -10.03
C ILE A 75 -30.17 7.85 -10.97
N GLU A 76 -29.58 9.03 -10.78
CA GLU A 76 -28.47 9.50 -11.62
C GLU A 76 -27.23 8.59 -11.50
N PHE A 77 -26.91 8.12 -10.30
CA PHE A 77 -25.83 7.16 -10.10
C PHE A 77 -26.17 5.78 -10.70
N GLY A 78 -27.42 5.35 -10.60
CA GLY A 78 -27.91 4.11 -11.23
C GLY A 78 -27.70 4.13 -12.73
N GLN A 79 -28.08 5.23 -13.40
CA GLN A 79 -27.87 5.41 -14.84
C GLN A 79 -26.38 5.36 -15.20
N ALA A 80 -25.51 6.03 -14.44
CA ALA A 80 -24.06 6.00 -14.69
C ALA A 80 -23.46 4.59 -14.55
N LEU A 81 -23.98 3.77 -13.63
CA LEU A 81 -23.59 2.37 -13.47
C LEU A 81 -24.08 1.51 -14.65
N GLU A 82 -25.34 1.68 -15.07
CA GLU A 82 -25.92 0.97 -16.21
C GLU A 82 -25.21 1.31 -17.53
N ASP A 83 -24.91 2.58 -17.77
CA ASP A 83 -24.15 3.06 -18.94
C ASP A 83 -22.73 2.48 -18.96
N ALA A 84 -22.16 2.22 -17.79
CA ALA A 84 -20.88 1.54 -17.62
C ALA A 84 -20.98 0.00 -17.71
N GLY A 85 -22.16 -0.54 -18.01
CA GLY A 85 -22.40 -1.98 -18.20
C GLY A 85 -22.63 -2.76 -16.92
N PHE A 86 -23.02 -2.13 -15.81
CA PHE A 86 -23.36 -2.80 -14.56
C PHE A 86 -24.83 -3.23 -14.58
N ILE A 87 -25.12 -4.46 -14.12
CA ILE A 87 -26.46 -5.00 -14.01
C ILE A 87 -26.92 -4.85 -12.56
N LEU A 88 -27.84 -3.92 -12.33
CA LEU A 88 -28.42 -3.67 -11.00
C LEU A 88 -29.74 -4.43 -10.84
N ASP A 89 -30.00 -4.88 -9.61
CA ASP A 89 -31.30 -5.43 -9.20
C ASP A 89 -32.02 -4.35 -8.38
N GLY A 90 -32.62 -3.39 -9.09
CA GLY A 90 -33.20 -2.17 -8.53
C GLY A 90 -32.20 -1.02 -8.36
N GLU A 91 -32.57 -0.05 -7.52
CA GLU A 91 -31.77 1.15 -7.28
C GLU A 91 -30.43 0.85 -6.57
N PRO A 92 -29.34 1.59 -6.89
CA PRO A 92 -28.05 1.36 -6.26
C PRO A 92 -28.04 1.77 -4.78
N GLN A 93 -27.38 0.95 -3.95
CA GLN A 93 -27.24 1.22 -2.52
C GLN A 93 -26.10 2.22 -2.27
N MET A 94 -26.46 3.47 -1.96
CA MET A 94 -25.52 4.55 -1.68
C MET A 94 -25.21 4.72 -0.17
N ASP A 95 -24.84 3.62 0.49
CA ASP A 95 -24.62 3.54 1.95
C ASP A 95 -23.15 3.65 2.38
N GLY A 96 -22.26 4.02 1.46
CA GLY A 96 -20.81 4.10 1.67
C GLY A 96 -20.11 2.73 1.75
N LYS A 97 -20.82 1.62 1.50
CA LYS A 97 -20.22 0.27 1.46
C LYS A 97 -19.97 -0.19 0.03
N LYS A 98 -19.08 -1.17 -0.10
CA LYS A 98 -18.81 -1.84 -1.38
C LYS A 98 -19.94 -2.80 -1.71
N HIS A 99 -20.58 -2.58 -2.85
CA HIS A 99 -21.59 -3.46 -3.43
C HIS A 99 -21.02 -4.17 -4.65
N ARG A 100 -21.32 -5.47 -4.76
CA ARG A 100 -20.83 -6.33 -5.85
C ARG A 100 -22.00 -6.73 -6.73
N VAL A 101 -21.89 -6.42 -8.01
CA VAL A 101 -22.92 -6.68 -9.02
C VAL A 101 -22.30 -7.32 -10.25
N SER A 102 -23.15 -7.96 -11.05
CA SER A 102 -22.73 -8.51 -12.34
C SER A 102 -22.57 -7.39 -13.36
N THR A 103 -21.69 -7.58 -14.33
CA THR A 103 -21.59 -6.71 -15.51
C THR A 103 -22.14 -7.42 -16.75
N VAL A 104 -22.48 -6.68 -17.81
CA VAL A 104 -23.05 -7.23 -19.07
C VAL A 104 -22.22 -8.36 -19.70
N ASP A 105 -20.91 -8.34 -19.48
CA ASP A 105 -20.00 -9.35 -20.02
C ASP A 105 -19.67 -10.48 -19.02
N ASP A 106 -20.28 -10.48 -17.81
CA ASP A 106 -20.10 -11.58 -16.86
C ASP A 106 -20.79 -12.85 -17.39
N ARG A 107 -20.16 -14.02 -17.17
CA ARG A 107 -20.74 -15.32 -17.53
C ARG A 107 -21.12 -16.09 -16.27
N GLY A 108 -22.37 -16.55 -16.21
CA GLY A 108 -22.90 -17.27 -15.05
C GLY A 108 -23.07 -16.35 -13.83
N GLY A 109 -22.85 -16.86 -12.62
CA GLY A 109 -23.04 -16.10 -11.36
C GLY A 109 -21.90 -15.15 -10.98
N GLN A 110 -21.09 -14.69 -11.94
CA GLN A 110 -19.97 -13.77 -11.68
C GLN A 110 -20.47 -12.38 -11.27
N LYS A 111 -19.69 -11.70 -10.42
CA LYS A 111 -19.98 -10.35 -9.92
C LYS A 111 -18.72 -9.50 -9.99
N SER A 112 -18.33 -9.15 -11.22
CA SER A 112 -17.06 -8.47 -11.50
C SER A 112 -17.11 -6.97 -11.26
N GLY A 113 -18.30 -6.37 -11.28
CA GLY A 113 -18.53 -4.97 -10.96
C GLY A 113 -18.50 -4.71 -9.45
N VAL A 114 -17.82 -3.64 -9.04
CA VAL A 114 -17.93 -3.07 -7.70
C VAL A 114 -18.29 -1.59 -7.78
N TYR A 115 -19.16 -1.14 -6.89
CA TYR A 115 -19.42 0.29 -6.70
C TYR A 115 -19.52 0.66 -5.22
N VAL A 116 -19.35 1.95 -4.94
CA VAL A 116 -19.68 2.59 -3.67
C VAL A 116 -20.37 3.91 -3.98
N GLY A 117 -21.57 4.11 -3.43
CA GLY A 117 -22.26 5.38 -3.46
C GLY A 117 -22.27 6.03 -2.08
N TYR A 118 -22.24 7.36 -2.06
CA TYR A 118 -22.25 8.22 -0.88
C TYR A 118 -23.40 9.21 -1.03
N LEU A 119 -24.30 9.25 -0.04
CA LEU A 119 -25.31 10.31 0.09
C LEU A 119 -24.90 11.38 1.12
N ASP A 120 -23.76 11.20 1.79
CA ASP A 120 -23.19 12.19 2.69
C ASP A 120 -22.45 13.29 1.91
N GLY A 121 -22.97 14.52 1.97
CA GLY A 121 -22.37 15.68 1.33
C GLY A 121 -22.95 15.95 -0.06
N VAL A 122 -22.06 16.15 -1.05
CA VAL A 122 -22.46 16.08 -2.46
C VAL A 122 -22.56 14.60 -2.79
N PRO A 123 -23.75 14.11 -3.17
CA PRO A 123 -23.89 12.73 -3.57
C PRO A 123 -22.85 12.38 -4.63
N ALA A 124 -22.09 11.34 -4.35
CA ALA A 124 -20.94 10.96 -5.15
C ALA A 124 -20.77 9.46 -5.08
N GLY A 125 -19.93 8.93 -5.95
CA GLY A 125 -19.69 7.51 -5.99
C GLY A 125 -18.45 7.19 -6.79
N TRP A 126 -18.09 5.92 -6.75
CA TRP A 126 -17.15 5.39 -7.71
C TRP A 126 -17.54 3.96 -8.05
N TYR A 127 -17.13 3.53 -9.22
CA TYR A 127 -17.35 2.19 -9.71
C TYR A 127 -16.14 1.67 -10.48
N GLN A 128 -15.99 0.36 -10.50
CA GLN A 128 -14.90 -0.31 -11.17
C GLN A 128 -15.36 -1.69 -11.63
N ASP A 129 -15.15 -2.00 -12.90
CA ASP A 129 -15.18 -3.36 -13.40
C ASP A 129 -13.80 -3.98 -13.21
N HIS A 130 -13.67 -5.02 -12.39
CA HIS A 130 -12.35 -5.60 -12.11
C HIS A 130 -11.74 -6.41 -13.26
N ARG A 131 -12.46 -6.60 -14.38
CA ARG A 131 -11.94 -7.32 -15.55
C ARG A 131 -11.14 -6.39 -16.45
N ILE A 132 -11.65 -5.17 -16.60
CA ILE A 132 -10.96 -4.08 -17.26
C ILE A 132 -10.03 -3.52 -16.19
N HIS A 133 -8.73 -3.76 -16.27
CA HIS A 133 -7.76 -3.35 -15.24
C HIS A 133 -7.56 -1.81 -15.24
N SER A 134 -8.65 -1.06 -15.11
CA SER A 134 -8.72 0.40 -15.13
C SER A 134 -8.85 0.94 -13.71
N GLU A 135 -8.41 2.19 -13.54
CA GLU A 135 -8.62 2.93 -12.31
C GLU A 135 -10.13 3.11 -12.03
N PRO A 136 -10.54 3.10 -10.74
CA PRO A 136 -11.93 3.38 -10.37
C PRO A 136 -12.45 4.68 -10.97
N GLN A 137 -13.58 4.59 -11.69
CA GLN A 137 -14.26 5.75 -12.26
C GLN A 137 -15.02 6.48 -11.16
N LYS A 138 -14.92 7.81 -11.14
CA LYS A 138 -15.56 8.66 -10.13
C LYS A 138 -16.81 9.31 -10.71
N TRP A 139 -17.90 9.29 -9.94
CA TRP A 139 -19.16 9.94 -10.26
C TRP A 139 -19.52 10.97 -9.19
N LYS A 140 -20.18 12.05 -9.60
CA LYS A 140 -20.73 13.10 -8.73
C LYS A 140 -22.07 13.54 -9.29
N ALA A 141 -23.05 13.73 -8.41
CA ALA A 141 -24.39 14.18 -8.80
C ALA A 141 -24.38 15.57 -9.42
N THR A 142 -25.23 15.78 -10.41
CA THR A 142 -25.40 17.04 -11.13
C THR A 142 -26.50 17.89 -10.48
N GLY A 143 -26.28 19.21 -10.33
CA GLY A 143 -27.37 20.16 -10.03
C GLY A 143 -27.66 20.48 -8.55
N ASN A 144 -26.96 19.91 -7.57
CA ASN A 144 -27.15 20.32 -6.18
C ASN A 144 -26.54 21.71 -5.92
N ARG A 145 -27.36 22.68 -5.50
CA ARG A 145 -26.88 23.92 -4.87
C ARG A 145 -26.05 23.52 -3.66
N ILE A 146 -24.79 23.90 -3.70
CA ILE A 146 -23.87 23.71 -2.59
C ILE A 146 -24.28 24.68 -1.49
N ASP A 147 -24.97 24.21 -0.45
CA ASP A 147 -24.90 24.89 0.84
C ASP A 147 -23.48 24.65 1.41
N PRO A 148 -22.60 25.67 1.41
CA PRO A 148 -21.22 25.51 1.86
C PRO A 148 -21.15 25.13 3.35
N GLU A 149 -22.15 25.51 4.15
CA GLU A 149 -22.23 25.18 5.56
C GLU A 149 -22.57 23.69 5.74
N ALA A 150 -23.67 23.19 5.14
CA ALA A 150 -23.98 21.76 5.16
C ALA A 150 -22.83 20.88 4.64
N GLN A 151 -22.11 21.32 3.60
CA GLN A 151 -20.93 20.59 3.10
C GLN A 151 -19.78 20.54 4.12
N ALA A 152 -19.49 21.65 4.81
CA ALA A 152 -18.45 21.67 5.84
C ALA A 152 -18.79 20.70 6.98
N HIS A 153 -20.06 20.65 7.39
CA HIS A 153 -20.56 19.70 8.38
C HIS A 153 -20.40 18.25 7.94
N LEU A 154 -20.85 17.91 6.73
CA LEU A 154 -20.80 16.53 6.22
C LEU A 154 -19.36 16.04 6.02
N LYS A 155 -18.46 16.89 5.49
CA LYS A 155 -17.04 16.57 5.38
C LYS A 155 -16.38 16.36 6.75
N ALA A 156 -16.69 17.20 7.73
CA ALA A 156 -16.17 17.05 9.09
C ALA A 156 -16.66 15.75 9.75
N VAL A 157 -17.94 15.38 9.59
CA VAL A 157 -18.48 14.08 10.05
C VAL A 157 -17.79 12.91 9.36
N ALA A 158 -17.63 12.95 8.03
CA ALA A 158 -16.97 11.89 7.27
C ALA A 158 -15.51 11.71 7.67
N ALA A 159 -14.79 12.82 7.89
CA ALA A 159 -13.41 12.81 8.36
C ALA A 159 -13.31 12.25 9.78
N GLN A 160 -14.24 12.60 10.68
CA GLN A 160 -14.30 12.04 12.03
C GLN A 160 -14.57 10.53 12.01
N ARG A 161 -15.58 10.08 11.25
CA ARG A 161 -15.90 8.65 11.06
C ARG A 161 -14.75 7.88 10.44
N LYS A 162 -13.95 8.51 9.57
CA LYS A 162 -12.73 7.90 9.04
C LYS A 162 -11.71 7.66 10.14
N ILE A 163 -11.43 8.65 11.00
CA ILE A 163 -10.54 8.48 12.16
C ILE A 163 -11.04 7.35 13.07
N GLU A 164 -12.31 7.36 13.43
CA GLU A 164 -12.91 6.34 14.32
C GLU A 164 -12.78 4.93 13.72
N ARG A 165 -13.03 4.77 12.42
CA ARG A 165 -12.86 3.49 11.70
C ARG A 165 -11.40 3.06 11.67
N ASP A 166 -10.48 3.97 11.35
CA ASP A 166 -9.05 3.68 11.27
C ASP A 166 -8.51 3.27 12.66
N GLN A 167 -8.93 3.96 13.73
CA GLN A 167 -8.59 3.60 15.10
C GLN A 167 -9.20 2.27 15.54
N ALA A 168 -10.48 2.01 15.21
CA ALA A 168 -11.13 0.74 15.51
C ALA A 168 -10.43 -0.42 14.78
N GLN A 169 -10.02 -0.19 13.53
CA GLN A 169 -9.25 -1.15 12.75
C GLN A 169 -7.86 -1.39 13.35
N ALA A 170 -7.17 -0.34 13.81
CA ALA A 170 -5.88 -0.45 14.49
C ALA A 170 -6.00 -1.28 15.79
N ARG A 171 -6.97 -0.96 16.66
CA ARG A 171 -7.26 -1.75 17.87
C ARG A 171 -7.54 -3.22 17.54
N GLN A 172 -8.29 -3.47 16.46
CA GLN A 172 -8.55 -4.83 16.01
C GLN A 172 -7.28 -5.54 15.52
N TYR A 173 -6.38 -4.83 14.84
CA TYR A 173 -5.09 -5.39 14.41
C TYR A 173 -4.21 -5.71 15.60
N ASP A 174 -4.10 -4.84 16.60
CA ASP A 174 -3.27 -5.09 17.79
C ASP A 174 -3.78 -6.29 18.59
N HIS A 175 -5.11 -6.40 18.76
CA HIS A 175 -5.71 -7.58 19.39
C HIS A 175 -5.41 -8.88 18.64
N ASN A 176 -5.45 -8.86 17.30
CA ASN A 176 -5.14 -10.03 16.49
C ASN A 176 -3.64 -10.31 16.40
N ALA A 177 -2.79 -9.30 16.52
CA ALA A 177 -1.34 -9.43 16.58
C ALA A 177 -0.93 -10.21 17.83
N HIS A 178 -1.42 -9.81 19.01
CA HIS A 178 -1.15 -10.55 20.26
C HIS A 178 -1.55 -12.03 20.17
N ARG A 179 -2.73 -12.32 19.62
CA ARG A 179 -3.19 -13.70 19.41
C ARG A 179 -2.35 -14.45 18.39
N SER A 180 -1.87 -13.78 17.34
CA SER A 180 -1.04 -14.37 16.30
C SER A 180 0.36 -14.68 16.83
N GLN A 181 0.95 -13.78 17.61
CA GLN A 181 2.22 -13.97 18.28
C GLN A 181 2.17 -15.15 19.25
N GLN A 182 1.15 -15.19 20.13
CA GLN A 182 0.96 -16.31 21.06
C GLN A 182 0.76 -17.65 20.32
N ALA A 183 -0.01 -17.65 19.23
CA ALA A 183 -0.21 -18.85 18.43
C ALA A 183 1.10 -19.31 17.78
N ALA A 184 1.91 -18.38 17.25
CA ALA A 184 3.20 -18.70 16.64
C ALA A 184 4.21 -19.25 17.65
N SER A 185 4.26 -18.70 18.88
CA SER A 185 5.19 -19.14 19.92
C SER A 185 4.89 -20.53 20.46
N LEU A 186 3.63 -20.98 20.36
CA LEU A 186 3.20 -22.31 20.80
C LEU A 186 3.29 -23.37 19.69
N MET A 187 3.53 -22.96 18.44
CA MET A 187 3.70 -23.90 17.34
C MET A 187 5.16 -24.37 17.26
N PRO A 188 5.39 -25.67 17.00
CA PRO A 188 6.72 -26.16 16.69
C PRO A 188 7.21 -25.57 15.37
N ASP A 189 8.53 -25.49 15.22
CA ASP A 189 9.14 -25.19 13.94
C ASP A 189 8.83 -26.29 12.92
N ALA A 190 8.66 -25.89 11.66
CA ALA A 190 8.57 -26.81 10.56
C ALA A 190 9.90 -27.56 10.40
N ASN A 191 9.83 -28.84 10.09
CA ASN A 191 11.01 -29.69 9.97
C ASN A 191 11.35 -30.06 8.52
N GLY A 192 10.58 -29.56 7.55
CA GLY A 192 10.77 -29.83 6.12
C GLY A 192 9.96 -31.03 5.61
N GLN A 193 9.30 -31.78 6.49
CA GLN A 193 8.45 -32.92 6.12
C GLN A 193 7.01 -32.49 5.78
N GLU A 194 6.67 -31.21 6.01
CA GLU A 194 5.37 -30.68 5.64
C GLU A 194 5.14 -30.82 4.13
N GLN A 195 4.00 -31.41 3.75
CA GLN A 195 3.70 -31.76 2.36
C GLN A 195 3.89 -30.60 1.37
N TYR A 196 3.58 -29.36 1.77
CA TYR A 196 3.80 -28.18 0.93
C TYR A 196 5.29 -27.97 0.61
N LEU A 197 6.17 -28.08 1.61
CA LEU A 197 7.61 -27.91 1.46
C LEU A 197 8.20 -29.01 0.57
N VAL A 198 7.81 -30.26 0.82
CA VAL A 198 8.20 -31.42 0.01
C VAL A 198 7.75 -31.24 -1.45
N ASN A 199 6.49 -30.88 -1.68
CA ASN A 199 5.96 -30.67 -3.03
C ASN A 199 6.65 -29.51 -3.76
N LYS A 200 7.04 -28.47 -3.02
CA LYS A 200 7.77 -27.34 -3.57
C LYS A 200 9.29 -27.55 -3.61
N GLY A 201 9.81 -28.64 -3.04
CA GLY A 201 11.25 -28.92 -3.01
C GLY A 201 12.06 -27.84 -2.29
N VAL A 202 11.51 -27.22 -1.25
CA VAL A 202 12.15 -26.12 -0.51
C VAL A 202 12.33 -26.46 0.96
N LYS A 203 13.38 -25.89 1.58
CA LYS A 203 13.68 -26.08 3.01
C LYS A 203 12.66 -25.39 3.92
N ALA A 204 12.55 -25.88 5.16
CA ALA A 204 11.99 -25.12 6.27
C ALA A 204 13.07 -24.19 6.83
N PHE A 205 12.97 -22.89 6.57
CA PHE A 205 13.88 -21.91 7.15
C PHE A 205 13.49 -21.59 8.60
N PRO A 206 14.44 -21.10 9.44
CA PRO A 206 14.15 -20.71 10.81
C PRO A 206 12.97 -19.75 10.92
N GLY A 207 12.09 -19.97 11.91
CA GLY A 207 10.89 -19.17 12.13
C GLY A 207 9.64 -19.67 11.40
N VAL A 208 9.79 -20.53 10.38
CA VAL A 208 8.67 -21.22 9.76
C VAL A 208 8.13 -22.27 10.73
N LYS A 209 6.83 -22.21 10.98
CA LYS A 209 6.14 -23.08 11.94
C LYS A 209 5.32 -24.15 11.22
N THR A 210 4.85 -25.14 11.98
CA THR A 210 3.89 -26.13 11.50
C THR A 210 2.73 -26.27 12.48
N ASP A 211 1.52 -26.47 11.98
CA ASP A 211 0.35 -26.72 12.82
C ASP A 211 0.01 -28.21 12.95
N LYS A 212 -0.92 -28.54 13.86
CA LYS A 212 -1.35 -29.91 14.12
C LYS A 212 -1.97 -30.63 12.91
N ARG A 213 -2.25 -29.91 11.81
CA ARG A 213 -2.76 -30.47 10.55
C ARG A 213 -1.66 -30.64 9.50
N GLY A 214 -0.39 -30.47 9.87
CA GLY A 214 0.77 -30.56 8.98
C GLY A 214 0.83 -29.43 7.95
N ARG A 215 0.18 -28.29 8.23
CA ARG A 215 0.26 -27.11 7.37
C ARG A 215 1.45 -26.27 7.78
N VAL A 216 2.13 -25.71 6.79
CA VAL A 216 3.13 -24.68 7.03
C VAL A 216 2.44 -23.41 7.53
N VAL A 217 3.00 -22.81 8.57
CA VAL A 217 2.52 -21.55 9.16
C VAL A 217 3.66 -20.55 9.18
N ILE A 218 3.44 -19.39 8.57
CA ILE A 218 4.43 -18.32 8.45
C ILE A 218 3.95 -17.13 9.30
N PRO A 219 4.65 -16.81 10.41
CA PRO A 219 4.44 -15.57 11.13
C PRO A 219 4.85 -14.38 10.27
N LEU A 220 3.98 -13.38 10.14
CA LEU A 220 4.24 -12.18 9.35
C LEU A 220 4.41 -11.00 10.31
N GLN A 221 5.55 -10.31 10.22
CA GLN A 221 5.95 -9.23 11.11
C GLN A 221 5.91 -7.86 10.41
N ASN A 222 5.86 -6.79 11.19
CA ASN A 222 6.02 -5.42 10.71
C ASN A 222 7.49 -4.95 10.80
N GLU A 223 7.74 -3.68 10.50
CA GLU A 223 9.06 -3.03 10.61
C GLU A 223 9.63 -3.00 12.03
N LYS A 224 8.78 -3.18 13.06
CA LYS A 224 9.16 -3.27 14.48
C LYS A 224 9.36 -4.70 14.96
N ASP A 225 9.39 -5.65 14.04
CA ASP A 225 9.59 -7.08 14.29
C ASP A 225 8.46 -7.72 15.16
N GLU A 226 7.29 -7.08 15.18
CA GLU A 226 6.10 -7.59 15.87
C GLU A 226 5.29 -8.50 14.93
N VAL A 227 4.97 -9.72 15.34
CA VAL A 227 4.09 -10.61 14.57
C VAL A 227 2.67 -10.04 14.52
N ARG A 228 2.25 -9.62 13.33
CA ARG A 228 0.95 -8.98 13.07
C ARG A 228 -0.13 -9.93 12.60
N THR A 229 0.26 -11.00 11.90
CA THR A 229 -0.66 -12.03 11.40
C THR A 229 0.07 -13.34 11.10
N LEU A 230 -0.69 -14.36 10.68
CA LEU A 230 -0.16 -15.67 10.27
C LEU A 230 -0.70 -16.03 8.90
N GLN A 231 0.17 -16.45 7.99
CA GLN A 231 -0.20 -17.17 6.78
C GLN A 231 -0.15 -18.69 7.06
N ARG A 232 -1.13 -19.44 6.55
CA ARG A 232 -1.14 -20.91 6.59
C ARG A 232 -1.20 -21.44 5.18
N ILE A 233 -0.39 -22.45 4.90
CA ILE A 233 -0.28 -23.08 3.58
C ILE A 233 -0.51 -24.59 3.75
N SER A 234 -1.55 -25.12 3.12
CA SER A 234 -1.80 -26.57 3.11
C SER A 234 -0.95 -27.30 2.09
N GLY A 235 -0.87 -28.63 2.21
CA GLY A 235 -0.07 -29.47 1.31
C GLY A 235 -0.39 -29.34 -0.18
N ASN A 236 -1.64 -28.97 -0.52
CA ASN A 236 -2.06 -28.68 -1.89
C ASN A 236 -1.75 -27.24 -2.35
N GLY A 237 -1.04 -26.44 -1.54
CA GLY A 237 -0.67 -25.07 -1.86
C GLY A 237 -1.73 -24.01 -1.55
N PHE A 238 -2.90 -24.36 -1.01
CA PHE A 238 -3.90 -23.36 -0.64
C PHE A 238 -3.39 -22.50 0.53
N LYS A 239 -3.33 -21.19 0.28
CA LYS A 239 -2.83 -20.18 1.23
C LYS A 239 -4.00 -19.45 1.87
N SER A 240 -3.94 -19.25 3.19
CA SER A 240 -4.94 -18.49 3.93
C SER A 240 -4.28 -17.60 4.98
N LEU A 241 -4.80 -16.40 5.19
CA LEU A 241 -4.36 -15.49 6.24
C LEU A 241 -5.30 -15.57 7.44
N LYS A 242 -4.79 -15.26 8.63
CA LYS A 242 -5.63 -15.08 9.82
C LYS A 242 -6.67 -13.98 9.52
N LYS A 243 -7.95 -14.32 9.71
CA LYS A 243 -9.07 -13.38 9.55
C LYS A 243 -8.82 -12.13 10.41
N ASN A 244 -9.01 -10.96 9.82
CA ASN A 244 -8.79 -9.64 10.43
C ASN A 244 -7.34 -9.39 10.90
N GLY A 245 -6.36 -10.17 10.43
CA GLY A 245 -4.94 -9.88 10.63
C GLY A 245 -4.46 -8.77 9.71
N GLN A 246 -3.45 -8.01 10.15
CA GLN A 246 -2.85 -6.96 9.36
C GLN A 246 -1.88 -7.58 8.34
N LYS A 247 -2.33 -7.75 7.09
CA LYS A 247 -1.45 -8.20 5.98
C LYS A 247 -0.60 -7.05 5.45
N SER A 248 -1.23 -5.88 5.26
CA SER A 248 -0.59 -4.74 4.61
C SER A 248 0.64 -4.28 5.38
N GLY A 249 1.78 -4.25 4.70
CA GLY A 249 3.08 -3.92 5.27
C GLY A 249 3.66 -4.97 6.23
N SER A 250 3.07 -6.16 6.32
CA SER A 250 3.64 -7.28 7.06
C SER A 250 4.33 -8.28 6.12
N TYR A 251 5.45 -8.85 6.57
CA TYR A 251 6.36 -9.67 5.76
C TYR A 251 7.02 -10.76 6.62
N PHE A 252 7.78 -11.65 5.99
CA PHE A 252 8.64 -12.61 6.68
C PHE A 252 10.03 -12.60 6.05
N VAL A 253 11.09 -12.68 6.84
CA VAL A 253 12.47 -12.73 6.32
C VAL A 253 12.93 -14.19 6.29
N VAL A 254 13.22 -14.69 5.10
CA VAL A 254 13.72 -16.04 4.87
C VAL A 254 15.25 -16.00 4.85
N GLY A 255 15.89 -16.86 5.63
CA GLY A 255 17.33 -17.12 5.49
C GLY A 255 18.29 -16.13 6.17
N GLY A 256 17.83 -15.41 7.20
CA GLY A 256 18.72 -14.64 8.07
C GLY A 256 18.12 -13.32 8.54
N GLU A 257 19.00 -12.42 8.96
CA GLU A 257 18.65 -11.08 9.39
C GLU A 257 19.05 -10.05 8.32
N LEU A 258 18.21 -9.03 8.15
CA LEU A 258 18.51 -7.90 7.28
C LEU A 258 19.51 -6.96 7.96
N LYS A 259 20.38 -6.33 7.18
CA LYS A 259 21.36 -5.37 7.66
C LYS A 259 21.39 -4.16 6.74
N ASN A 260 21.41 -2.98 7.33
CA ASN A 260 21.54 -1.74 6.57
C ASN A 260 22.89 -1.71 5.85
N GLY A 261 22.90 -1.33 4.58
CA GLY A 261 24.06 -1.38 3.69
C GLY A 261 24.23 -2.69 2.92
N ASP A 262 23.64 -3.80 3.38
CA ASP A 262 23.58 -5.05 2.60
C ASP A 262 22.36 -5.02 1.65
N PRO A 263 22.43 -5.66 0.47
CA PRO A 263 21.27 -5.74 -0.43
C PRO A 263 20.07 -6.45 0.21
N ILE A 264 18.87 -5.89 0.03
CA ILE A 264 17.61 -6.47 0.48
C ILE A 264 16.88 -7.05 -0.73
N LEU A 265 16.74 -8.37 -0.72
CA LEU A 265 16.01 -9.11 -1.74
C LEU A 265 14.55 -9.26 -1.33
N TYR A 266 13.62 -9.12 -2.29
CA TYR A 266 12.18 -9.27 -2.06
C TYR A 266 11.60 -10.32 -3.00
N ALA A 267 10.67 -11.13 -2.51
CA ALA A 267 9.87 -12.05 -3.33
C ALA A 267 8.46 -12.19 -2.75
N GLU A 268 7.50 -12.67 -3.55
CA GLU A 268 6.10 -12.72 -3.11
C GLU A 268 5.84 -13.87 -2.12
N GLY A 269 6.15 -15.09 -2.55
CA GLY A 269 5.80 -16.32 -1.86
C GLY A 269 6.97 -16.95 -1.11
N TYR A 270 6.63 -17.84 -0.17
CA TYR A 270 7.62 -18.56 0.61
C TYR A 270 8.55 -19.43 -0.24
N SER A 271 8.00 -20.24 -1.16
CA SER A 271 8.81 -21.11 -2.02
C SER A 271 9.83 -20.32 -2.83
N THR A 272 9.40 -19.25 -3.49
CA THR A 272 10.27 -18.36 -4.25
C THR A 272 11.36 -17.75 -3.36
N SER A 273 10.98 -17.21 -2.20
CA SER A 273 11.92 -16.63 -1.22
C SER A 273 12.93 -17.64 -0.70
N ALA A 274 12.48 -18.86 -0.39
CA ALA A 274 13.32 -19.96 0.08
C ALA A 274 14.32 -20.42 -0.99
N THR A 275 13.88 -20.56 -2.25
CA THR A 275 14.78 -20.92 -3.36
C THR A 275 15.86 -19.86 -3.57
N ILE A 276 15.48 -18.57 -3.59
CA ILE A 276 16.43 -17.46 -3.77
C ILE A 276 17.42 -17.42 -2.60
N SER A 277 16.93 -17.55 -1.37
CA SER A 277 17.78 -17.53 -0.18
C SER A 277 18.74 -18.70 -0.16
N GLU A 278 18.29 -19.90 -0.53
CA GLU A 278 19.15 -21.08 -0.62
C GLU A 278 20.20 -20.95 -1.73
N ALA A 279 19.84 -20.39 -2.87
CA ALA A 279 20.74 -20.19 -3.99
C ALA A 279 21.82 -19.13 -3.72
N THR A 280 21.48 -18.05 -3.01
CA THR A 280 22.36 -16.89 -2.81
C THR A 280 23.04 -16.85 -1.45
N GLY A 281 22.50 -17.57 -0.46
CA GLY A 281 22.91 -17.45 0.94
C GLY A 281 22.52 -16.11 1.59
N ARG A 282 21.59 -15.36 0.99
CA ARG A 282 21.16 -14.03 1.44
C ARG A 282 19.76 -14.05 2.06
N PRO A 283 19.44 -13.12 2.98
CA PRO A 283 18.09 -12.96 3.49
C PRO A 283 17.15 -12.44 2.39
N VAL A 284 15.92 -12.97 2.35
CA VAL A 284 14.88 -12.58 1.38
C VAL A 284 13.59 -12.22 2.09
N VAL A 285 13.05 -11.04 1.80
CA VAL A 285 11.79 -10.53 2.32
C VAL A 285 10.63 -11.12 1.52
N MET A 286 9.90 -12.05 2.13
CA MET A 286 8.65 -12.60 1.61
C MET A 286 7.50 -11.61 1.87
N THR A 287 6.89 -11.08 0.80
CA THR A 287 5.85 -10.03 0.89
C THR A 287 4.42 -10.57 0.88
N VAL A 288 4.21 -11.88 0.93
CA VAL A 288 2.91 -12.57 0.89
C VAL A 288 2.27 -12.61 -0.51
N ASP A 289 2.21 -11.45 -1.18
CA ASP A 289 1.72 -11.26 -2.55
C ASP A 289 2.30 -9.98 -3.19
N ALA A 290 2.24 -9.89 -4.52
CA ALA A 290 2.67 -8.74 -5.32
C ALA A 290 2.11 -7.41 -4.81
N GLY A 291 0.81 -7.38 -4.45
CA GLY A 291 0.12 -6.16 -4.07
C GLY A 291 0.61 -5.56 -2.76
N ASN A 292 1.23 -6.36 -1.89
CA ASN A 292 1.79 -5.93 -0.62
C ASN A 292 3.25 -5.47 -0.72
N MET A 293 3.95 -5.86 -1.80
CA MET A 293 5.38 -5.60 -1.99
C MET A 293 5.73 -4.10 -1.93
N PRO A 294 5.03 -3.17 -2.63
CA PRO A 294 5.33 -1.74 -2.52
C PRO A 294 5.20 -1.19 -1.10
N THR A 295 4.20 -1.65 -0.32
CA THR A 295 3.99 -1.20 1.05
C THR A 295 5.10 -1.70 1.99
N VAL A 296 5.54 -2.94 1.83
CA VAL A 296 6.67 -3.48 2.59
C VAL A 296 7.96 -2.77 2.22
N ALA A 297 8.20 -2.54 0.92
CA ALA A 297 9.37 -1.85 0.41
C ALA A 297 9.54 -0.45 1.00
N ALA A 298 8.47 0.37 0.99
CA ALA A 298 8.47 1.71 1.56
C ALA A 298 8.88 1.71 3.04
N LYS A 299 8.33 0.79 3.84
CA LYS A 299 8.64 0.67 5.26
C LYS A 299 10.07 0.20 5.52
N LEU A 300 10.57 -0.71 4.70
CA LEU A 300 11.93 -1.22 4.87
C LEU A 300 12.99 -0.24 4.37
N LEU A 301 12.68 0.63 3.41
CA LEU A 301 13.55 1.74 3.02
C LEU A 301 13.79 2.69 4.20
N GLU A 302 12.76 2.98 5.00
CA GLU A 302 12.93 3.80 6.21
C GLU A 302 13.87 3.14 7.25
N LYS A 303 13.86 1.80 7.35
CA LYS A 303 14.70 1.04 8.30
C LYS A 303 16.11 0.76 7.78
N TYR A 304 16.27 0.65 6.45
CA TYR A 304 17.51 0.28 5.78
C TYR A 304 17.81 1.24 4.61
N PRO A 305 18.02 2.54 4.90
CA PRO A 305 18.14 3.57 3.87
C PRO A 305 19.41 3.44 3.00
N ASP A 306 20.45 2.75 3.49
CA ASP A 306 21.73 2.58 2.77
C ASP A 306 21.77 1.27 1.97
N SER A 307 20.71 0.45 2.08
CA SER A 307 20.63 -0.83 1.39
C SER A 307 20.12 -0.68 -0.03
N GLN A 308 20.67 -1.48 -0.94
CA GLN A 308 20.10 -1.65 -2.26
C GLN A 308 18.85 -2.54 -2.20
N HIS A 309 17.73 -2.11 -2.79
CA HIS A 309 16.49 -2.87 -2.84
C HIS A 309 16.33 -3.62 -4.19
N VAL A 310 16.15 -4.95 -4.15
CA VAL A 310 16.00 -5.79 -5.34
C VAL A 310 14.75 -6.65 -5.26
N PHE A 311 13.83 -6.47 -6.21
CA PHE A 311 12.52 -7.11 -6.26
C PHE A 311 12.52 -8.24 -7.30
N LEU A 312 12.45 -9.47 -6.81
CA LEU A 312 12.48 -10.70 -7.59
C LEU A 312 11.04 -11.21 -7.75
N ALA A 313 10.40 -10.76 -8.83
CA ALA A 313 8.97 -10.94 -9.07
C ALA A 313 8.66 -12.24 -9.79
N ASP A 314 7.44 -12.74 -9.60
CA ASP A 314 6.88 -13.80 -10.42
C ASP A 314 6.55 -13.23 -11.82
N ASP A 315 6.74 -14.04 -12.87
CA ASP A 315 6.46 -13.66 -14.26
C ASP A 315 5.11 -14.20 -14.73
N ASP A 316 4.05 -13.47 -14.40
CA ASP A 316 2.63 -13.79 -14.64
C ASP A 316 2.21 -13.66 -16.12
N ARG A 317 3.03 -14.12 -17.07
CA ARG A 317 2.86 -13.93 -18.53
C ARG A 317 1.54 -14.43 -19.10
N LYS A 318 0.86 -15.34 -18.40
CA LYS A 318 -0.44 -15.92 -18.82
C LYS A 318 -1.63 -15.02 -18.48
N ASN A 319 -1.45 -14.04 -17.61
CA ASN A 319 -2.49 -13.09 -17.22
C ASN A 319 -2.49 -11.89 -18.18
N THR A 320 -3.65 -11.25 -18.35
CA THR A 320 -3.78 -10.04 -19.17
C THR A 320 -2.88 -8.90 -18.68
N ALA A 321 -2.65 -8.83 -17.37
CA ALA A 321 -1.72 -7.92 -16.71
C ALA A 321 -0.71 -8.75 -15.91
N ASN A 322 0.59 -8.43 -16.04
CA ASN A 322 1.65 -9.11 -15.30
C ASN A 322 1.82 -8.44 -13.93
N LYS A 323 0.89 -8.72 -13.04
CA LYS A 323 0.76 -8.03 -11.76
C LYS A 323 2.00 -8.16 -10.89
N GLY A 324 2.64 -9.34 -10.86
CA GLY A 324 3.91 -9.54 -10.14
C GLY A 324 4.96 -8.53 -10.59
N LYS A 325 5.24 -8.48 -11.90
CA LYS A 325 6.18 -7.55 -12.51
C LYS A 325 5.82 -6.07 -12.24
N GLU A 326 4.57 -5.68 -12.51
CA GLU A 326 4.11 -4.29 -12.33
C GLU A 326 4.29 -3.80 -10.88
N LYS A 327 3.99 -4.65 -9.89
CA LYS A 327 4.15 -4.26 -8.49
C LYS A 327 5.59 -4.27 -8.02
N ALA A 328 6.43 -5.14 -8.58
CA ALA A 328 7.86 -5.07 -8.35
C ALA A 328 8.48 -3.80 -8.94
N GLU A 329 8.09 -3.40 -10.15
CA GLU A 329 8.53 -2.14 -10.78
C GLU A 329 8.05 -0.90 -9.99
N GLN A 330 6.81 -0.94 -9.47
CA GLN A 330 6.31 0.08 -8.55
C GLN A 330 7.16 0.16 -7.27
N ALA A 331 7.51 -0.99 -6.67
CA ALA A 331 8.34 -1.04 -5.47
C ALA A 331 9.78 -0.58 -5.72
N ALA A 332 10.35 -0.95 -6.88
CA ALA A 332 11.65 -0.48 -7.35
C ALA A 332 11.65 1.05 -7.48
N THR A 333 10.61 1.64 -8.06
CA THR A 333 10.47 3.10 -8.18
C THR A 333 10.43 3.79 -6.81
N ILE A 334 9.70 3.24 -5.85
CA ILE A 334 9.59 3.79 -4.48
C ILE A 334 10.95 3.82 -3.76
N THR A 335 11.80 2.83 -4.04
CA THR A 335 13.05 2.60 -3.29
C THR A 335 14.31 2.97 -4.07
N ASN A 336 14.16 3.52 -5.29
CA ASN A 336 15.26 3.63 -6.25
C ASN A 336 16.00 2.29 -6.46
N GLY A 337 15.25 1.18 -6.38
CA GLY A 337 15.75 -0.18 -6.49
C GLY A 337 15.60 -0.76 -7.89
N ILE A 338 15.70 -2.08 -8.00
CA ILE A 338 15.57 -2.81 -9.28
C ILE A 338 14.56 -3.93 -9.18
N ALA A 339 13.74 -4.09 -10.21
CA ALA A 339 12.87 -5.24 -10.39
C ALA A 339 13.41 -6.20 -11.46
N GLN A 340 13.29 -7.50 -11.21
CA GLN A 340 13.65 -8.56 -12.14
C GLN A 340 12.63 -9.70 -12.06
N THR A 341 12.29 -10.27 -13.22
CA THR A 341 11.62 -11.56 -13.33
C THR A 341 12.61 -12.67 -13.71
N PRO A 342 12.34 -13.94 -13.37
CA PRO A 342 13.16 -15.06 -13.81
C PRO A 342 13.15 -15.20 -15.35
N ILE A 343 14.33 -15.45 -15.91
CA ILE A 343 14.52 -15.68 -17.35
C ILE A 343 14.37 -17.17 -17.64
N PHE A 344 13.41 -17.51 -18.49
CA PHE A 344 13.10 -18.87 -18.92
C PHE A 344 13.33 -19.05 -20.42
N ASN A 345 13.53 -20.30 -20.85
CA ASN A 345 13.52 -20.65 -22.27
C ASN A 345 12.08 -20.96 -22.74
N ASN A 346 11.90 -21.13 -24.06
CA ASN A 346 10.58 -21.39 -24.64
C ASN A 346 9.88 -22.62 -24.06
N GLN A 347 10.62 -23.72 -23.83
CA GLN A 347 10.04 -24.97 -23.30
C GLN A 347 9.52 -24.79 -21.87
N GLU A 348 10.19 -23.98 -21.06
CA GLU A 348 9.78 -23.67 -19.69
C GLU A 348 8.58 -22.73 -19.65
N ILE A 349 8.54 -21.74 -20.56
CA ILE A 349 7.39 -20.86 -20.73
C ILE A 349 6.16 -21.68 -21.15
N GLU A 350 6.32 -22.63 -22.07
CA GLU A 350 5.25 -23.55 -22.50
C GLU A 350 4.73 -24.42 -21.34
N LYS A 351 5.62 -24.90 -20.46
CA LYS A 351 5.26 -25.60 -19.22
C LYS A 351 4.57 -24.70 -18.20
N GLY A 352 4.63 -23.38 -18.39
CA GLY A 352 3.99 -22.40 -17.53
C GLY A 352 4.82 -22.00 -16.33
N PHE A 353 6.13 -22.15 -16.38
CA PHE A 353 7.01 -21.67 -15.31
C PHE A 353 6.95 -20.15 -15.23
N SER A 354 6.95 -19.64 -14.00
CA SER A 354 6.69 -18.23 -13.71
C SER A 354 7.59 -17.68 -12.62
N ASP A 355 8.00 -18.47 -11.63
CA ASP A 355 8.74 -17.98 -10.46
C ASP A 355 10.18 -18.55 -10.37
N PHE A 356 11.02 -17.96 -9.51
CA PHE A 356 12.39 -18.46 -9.30
C PHE A 356 12.44 -19.86 -8.69
N ASN A 357 11.37 -20.34 -8.05
CA ASN A 357 11.29 -21.71 -7.57
C ASN A 357 11.14 -22.68 -8.75
N ASP A 358 10.31 -22.39 -9.74
CA ASP A 358 10.18 -23.16 -10.97
C ASP A 358 11.53 -23.22 -11.72
N LEU A 359 12.24 -22.09 -11.81
CA LEU A 359 13.58 -22.01 -12.40
C LEU A 359 14.59 -22.88 -11.64
N GLY A 360 14.57 -22.81 -10.30
CA GLY A 360 15.42 -23.63 -9.44
C GLY A 360 15.13 -25.13 -9.58
N GLN A 361 13.86 -25.52 -9.71
CA GLN A 361 13.49 -26.92 -9.95
C GLN A 361 13.85 -27.39 -11.37
N SER A 362 13.80 -26.51 -12.37
CA SER A 362 14.07 -26.89 -13.77
C SER A 362 15.55 -26.94 -14.12
N ARG A 363 16.35 -26.01 -13.58
CA ARG A 363 17.77 -25.83 -13.94
C ARG A 363 18.75 -25.86 -12.77
N GLY A 364 18.25 -25.96 -11.54
CA GLY A 364 19.07 -25.96 -10.33
C GLY A 364 19.29 -24.57 -9.72
N LEU A 365 19.72 -24.56 -8.46
CA LEU A 365 19.94 -23.34 -7.68
C LEU A 365 21.05 -22.44 -8.23
N GLU A 366 22.03 -23.02 -8.94
CA GLU A 366 23.14 -22.25 -9.50
C GLU A 366 22.67 -21.24 -10.54
N VAL A 367 21.72 -21.61 -11.40
CA VAL A 367 21.15 -20.70 -12.41
C VAL A 367 20.32 -19.59 -11.74
N VAL A 368 19.65 -19.90 -10.63
CA VAL A 368 18.96 -18.89 -9.81
C VAL A 368 19.97 -17.90 -9.24
N ARG A 369 21.07 -18.40 -8.65
CA ARG A 369 22.15 -17.58 -8.09
C ARG A 369 22.75 -16.66 -9.14
N GLU A 370 23.09 -17.18 -10.31
CA GLU A 370 23.66 -16.39 -11.42
C GLU A 370 22.72 -15.26 -11.84
N GLN A 371 21.42 -15.53 -12.02
CA GLN A 371 20.46 -14.51 -12.43
C GLN A 371 20.28 -13.41 -11.38
N VAL A 372 20.29 -13.75 -10.08
CA VAL A 372 20.12 -12.79 -8.99
C VAL A 372 21.40 -11.96 -8.78
N GLU A 373 22.57 -12.61 -8.73
CA GLU A 373 23.86 -11.94 -8.55
C GLU A 373 24.22 -11.05 -9.75
N ALA A 374 23.83 -11.41 -10.98
CA ALA A 374 23.98 -10.54 -12.14
C ALA A 374 23.22 -9.21 -11.97
N THR A 375 22.05 -9.23 -11.32
CA THR A 375 21.26 -8.02 -11.04
C THR A 375 21.86 -7.18 -9.93
N LEU A 376 22.38 -7.80 -8.88
CA LEU A 376 23.12 -7.10 -7.82
C LEU A 376 24.35 -6.39 -8.39
N ASN A 377 25.12 -7.06 -9.27
CA ASN A 377 26.33 -6.49 -9.85
C ASN A 377 26.07 -5.34 -10.84
N LYS A 378 24.93 -5.33 -11.54
CA LYS A 378 24.57 -4.22 -12.45
C LYS A 378 24.47 -2.88 -11.71
N VAL A 379 24.08 -2.89 -10.44
CA VAL A 379 23.91 -1.66 -9.65
C VAL A 379 25.21 -1.15 -9.10
N ALA A 380 26.05 -2.04 -8.57
CA ALA A 380 27.39 -1.68 -8.14
C ALA A 380 28.23 -1.03 -9.27
N THR A 381 27.92 -1.32 -10.54
CA THR A 381 28.55 -0.66 -11.68
C THR A 381 27.93 0.68 -12.07
N VAL A 382 26.64 0.93 -11.83
CA VAL A 382 25.99 2.22 -12.14
C VAL A 382 26.43 3.28 -11.12
N ASP A 383 26.44 2.94 -9.83
CA ASP A 383 26.88 3.86 -8.76
C ASP A 383 28.35 4.29 -8.93
N LYS A 384 29.22 3.37 -9.39
CA LYS A 384 30.64 3.66 -9.67
C LYS A 384 30.87 4.53 -10.91
N VAL A 385 29.94 4.57 -11.86
CA VAL A 385 30.05 5.41 -13.06
C VAL A 385 29.57 6.83 -12.76
N GLU A 386 28.58 7.00 -11.89
CA GLU A 386 28.14 8.33 -11.44
C GLU A 386 29.16 9.00 -10.51
N GLU A 387 29.90 8.26 -9.68
CA GLU A 387 31.01 8.82 -8.89
C GLU A 387 32.23 9.25 -9.73
N ASN A 388 32.39 8.73 -10.96
CA ASN A 388 33.55 8.99 -11.82
C ASN A 388 33.30 9.97 -12.98
N THR A 389 32.14 10.62 -13.04
CA THR A 389 31.84 11.68 -14.02
C THR A 389 31.88 13.08 -13.41
N GLY A 390 32.82 13.32 -12.49
CA GLY A 390 33.31 14.68 -12.27
C GLY A 390 33.85 15.24 -13.60
N PRO A 391 33.62 16.53 -13.93
CA PRO A 391 34.00 17.06 -15.23
C PRO A 391 35.51 16.88 -15.43
N VAL A 392 35.89 16.16 -16.48
CA VAL A 392 37.28 16.11 -16.93
C VAL A 392 37.62 17.53 -17.38
N ILE A 393 38.31 18.28 -16.51
CA ILE A 393 38.90 19.57 -16.87
C ILE A 393 39.94 19.25 -17.94
N THR A 394 39.60 19.57 -19.19
CA THR A 394 40.53 19.52 -20.30
C THR A 394 41.13 20.91 -20.48
N ASP A 395 42.37 21.01 -20.99
CA ASP A 395 43.05 22.29 -21.30
C ASP A 395 42.18 23.25 -22.16
N LYS A 396 41.19 22.70 -22.86
CA LYS A 396 40.22 23.48 -23.63
C LYS A 396 39.23 24.24 -22.73
N PHE A 397 38.80 23.66 -21.61
CA PHE A 397 37.89 24.27 -20.64
C PHE A 397 38.57 25.39 -19.85
N GLU A 398 39.84 25.24 -19.50
CA GLU A 398 40.62 26.32 -18.86
C GLU A 398 40.81 27.52 -19.80
N ARG A 399 41.10 27.29 -21.09
CA ARG A 399 41.19 28.38 -22.08
C ARG A 399 39.87 29.08 -22.34
N GLU A 400 38.74 28.35 -22.31
CA GLU A 400 37.41 28.94 -22.49
C GLU A 400 37.01 29.81 -21.28
N ILE A 401 37.42 29.44 -20.05
CA ILE A 401 37.20 30.26 -18.85
C ILE A 401 38.09 31.51 -18.85
N ASP A 402 39.38 31.39 -19.19
CA ASP A 402 40.29 32.55 -19.26
C ASP A 402 39.86 33.56 -20.32
N THR A 403 39.34 33.09 -21.46
CA THR A 403 38.80 33.97 -22.52
C THR A 403 37.49 34.65 -22.10
N ALA A 404 36.67 33.99 -21.27
CA ALA A 404 35.43 34.56 -20.75
C ALA A 404 35.70 35.62 -19.66
N LEU A 405 36.74 35.43 -18.85
CA LEU A 405 37.15 36.36 -17.80
C LEU A 405 37.84 37.61 -18.37
N SER A 406 38.69 37.47 -19.40
CA SER A 406 39.35 38.61 -20.05
C SER A 406 38.38 39.54 -20.79
N ASN A 407 37.26 39.02 -21.31
CA ASN A 407 36.24 39.81 -22.02
C ASN A 407 35.27 40.56 -21.09
N SER A 408 35.34 40.32 -19.78
CA SER A 408 34.47 40.96 -18.78
C SER A 408 35.04 42.26 -18.20
N GLU A 409 36.34 42.52 -18.39
CA GLU A 409 36.99 43.74 -17.87
C GLU A 409 36.92 44.94 -18.84
N ASP A 410 36.60 44.74 -20.13
CA ASP A 410 36.54 45.82 -21.13
C ASP A 410 35.16 46.51 -21.26
N ASN A 411 34.16 46.09 -20.48
CA ASN A 411 32.80 46.65 -20.55
C ASN A 411 32.39 47.47 -19.31
N GLN A 412 33.37 47.97 -18.56
CA GLN A 412 33.19 49.00 -17.53
C GLN A 412 34.23 50.12 -17.72
N LYS A 413 34.05 50.97 -18.73
CA LYS A 413 34.56 52.35 -18.74
C LYS A 413 33.64 53.28 -19.53
#